data_AF-A0A427NU81-F1
#
_entry.id   AF-A0A427NU81-F1
#
_cell.length_a   1.000
_cell.length_b   1.000
_cell.length_c   1.000
_cell.angle_alpha   90.00
_cell.angle_beta   90.00
_cell.angle_gamma   90.00
#
_symmetry.space_group_name_H-M   'P 1'
#
loop_
_entity.id
_entity.type
_entity.pdbx_description
1 polymer ?
#
loop_
_entity_poly.entity_id
_entity_poly.type
_entity_poly.pdbx_seq_one_letter_code
_entity_poly.pdbx_strand_id
1 'polypeptide(L)' 'MTDDIDAKVVVVTGASSGFGEATARHPAQRGAKRVLGARRVDRLERLADDIGAGRHRRVEPPMR' A
#
# COMPACT_ATOMS: atom_id res chain seq x y z
N MET A 1 16.29 11.54 12.10
CA MET A 1 15.95 10.31 11.36
C MET A 1 15.83 10.72 9.90
N THR A 2 16.79 10.33 9.07
CA THR A 2 16.81 10.68 7.64
C THR A 2 15.83 9.77 6.92
N ASP A 3 14.94 10.36 6.12
CA ASP A 3 13.75 9.69 5.59
C ASP A 3 13.96 9.42 4.08
N ASP A 4 14.85 8.47 3.78
CA ASP A 4 15.34 8.18 2.41
C ASP A 4 14.45 7.17 1.64
N ILE A 5 13.13 7.28 1.78
CA ILE A 5 12.16 6.32 1.22
C ILE A 5 11.32 6.85 0.06
N ASP A 6 11.40 8.15 -0.24
CA ASP A 6 10.65 8.83 -1.30
C ASP A 6 10.93 8.24 -2.70
N ALA A 7 12.18 7.86 -2.97
CA ALA A 7 12.57 7.22 -4.23
C ALA A 7 12.49 5.67 -4.21
N LYS A 8 11.92 5.09 -3.15
CA LYS A 8 11.89 3.63 -2.94
C LYS A 8 10.54 3.01 -3.23
N VAL A 9 10.54 1.69 -3.45
CA VAL A 9 9.34 0.86 -3.51
C VAL A 9 9.20 0.13 -2.18
N VAL A 10 8.10 0.36 -1.48
CA VAL A 10 7.79 -0.29 -0.20
C VAL A 10 6.71 -1.35 -0.40
N VAL A 11 7.02 -2.60 -0.08
CA VAL A 11 6.06 -3.71 -0.13
C VAL A 11 5.52 -3.94 1.28
N VAL A 12 4.20 -3.87 1.45
CA VAL A 12 3.53 -4.10 2.73
C VAL A 12 2.59 -5.28 2.61
N THR A 13 2.88 -6.34 3.35
CA THR A 13 1.99 -7.51 3.51
C THR A 13 1.11 -7.32 4.74
N GLY A 14 -0.09 -7.90 4.72
CA GLY A 14 -1.07 -7.68 5.79
C GLY A 14 -1.57 -6.23 5.87
N ALA A 15 -1.48 -5.47 4.77
CA ALA A 15 -1.77 -4.04 4.75
C ALA A 15 -3.22 -3.66 5.12
N SER A 16 -4.16 -4.60 5.06
CA SER A 16 -5.60 -4.34 5.20
C SER A 16 -6.08 -3.92 6.61
N SER A 17 -5.21 -3.89 7.62
CA SER A 17 -5.57 -3.50 9.00
C SER A 17 -4.35 -3.35 9.93
N GLY A 18 -4.54 -2.68 11.06
CA GLY A 18 -3.59 -2.69 12.18
C GLY A 18 -2.24 -2.09 11.81
N PHE A 19 -1.15 -2.74 12.24
CA PHE A 19 0.20 -2.26 11.94
C PHE A 19 0.52 -2.22 10.45
N GLY A 20 0.01 -3.17 9.65
CA GLY A 20 0.21 -3.16 8.20
C GLY A 20 -0.41 -1.93 7.55
N GLU A 21 -1.61 -1.55 7.99
CA GLU A 21 -2.29 -0.35 7.51
C GLU A 21 -1.53 0.92 7.90
N ALA A 22 -1.14 1.05 9.18
CA ALA A 22 -0.35 2.18 9.66
C ALA A 22 0.99 2.29 8.92
N THR A 23 1.66 1.16 8.70
CA THR A 23 2.91 1.07 7.95
C THR A 23 2.74 1.45 6.48
N ALA A 24 1.60 1.19 5.87
CA ALA A 24 1.32 1.60 4.48
C ALA A 24 1.04 3.11 4.35
N ARG A 25 0.43 3.73 5.37
CA ARG A 25 0.09 5.16 5.38
C ARG A 25 1.33 6.05 5.45
N HIS A 26 2.36 5.66 6.21
CA HIS A 26 3.59 6.46 6.36
C HIS A 26 4.35 6.74 5.04
N PRO A 27 4.76 5.73 4.24
CA PRO A 27 5.42 5.95 2.96
C PRO A 27 4.50 6.62 1.92
N ALA A 28 3.18 6.47 2.05
CA ALA A 28 2.24 7.14 1.15
C ALA A 28 2.26 8.66 1.29
N GLN A 29 2.34 9.17 2.51
CA GLN A 29 2.44 10.61 2.80
C GLN A 29 3.74 11.23 2.27
N ARG A 30 4.74 10.41 1.92
CA ARG A 30 6.05 10.84 1.45
C ARG A 30 6.30 10.59 -0.04
N GLY A 31 5.26 10.17 -0.77
CA GLY A 31 5.35 10.00 -2.22
C GLY A 31 6.08 8.72 -2.68
N ALA A 32 6.49 7.85 -1.77
CA ALA A 32 7.14 6.57 -2.11
C ALA A 32 6.23 5.71 -3.01
N LYS A 33 6.80 4.81 -3.81
CA LYS A 33 6.00 3.79 -4.51
C LYS A 33 5.63 2.68 -3.54
N ARG A 34 4.42 2.13 -3.64
CA ARG A 34 3.90 1.15 -2.68
C ARG A 34 3.33 -0.07 -3.40
N VAL A 35 3.52 -1.25 -2.81
CA VAL A 35 2.82 -2.49 -3.19
C VAL A 35 2.12 -3.01 -1.95
N LEU A 36 0.79 -3.13 -2.01
CA LEU A 36 -0.03 -3.55 -0.88
C LEU A 36 -0.55 -4.96 -1.13
N GLY A 37 -0.33 -5.87 -0.17
CA GLY A 37 -0.83 -7.24 -0.24
C GLY A 37 -1.61 -7.62 1.01
N ALA A 38 -2.82 -8.12 0.85
CA ALA A 38 -3.61 -8.71 1.94
C ALA A 38 -4.68 -9.66 1.40
N ARG A 39 -5.28 -10.46 2.29
CA ARG A 39 -6.34 -11.42 1.95
C ARG A 39 -7.71 -10.77 1.72
N ARG A 40 -7.96 -9.60 2.31
CA ARG A 40 -9.27 -8.92 2.30
C ARG A 40 -9.24 -7.81 1.25
N VAL A 41 -9.74 -8.09 0.06
CA VAL A 41 -9.70 -7.18 -1.10
C VAL A 41 -10.40 -5.86 -0.81
N ASP A 42 -11.64 -5.88 -0.31
CA ASP A 42 -12.42 -4.64 -0.08
C ASP A 42 -11.73 -3.67 0.91
N ARG A 43 -10.94 -4.19 1.86
CA ARG A 43 -10.18 -3.35 2.79
C ARG A 43 -8.91 -2.81 2.14
N LEU A 44 -8.28 -3.60 1.29
CA LEU A 44 -7.10 -3.19 0.53
C LEU A 44 -7.44 -2.07 -0.46
N GLU A 45 -8.59 -2.20 -1.15
CA GLU A 45 -9.09 -1.17 -2.08
C GLU A 45 -9.38 0.13 -1.37
N ARG A 46 -10.15 0.09 -0.26
CA ARG A 46 -10.37 1.26 0.59
C ARG A 46 -9.08 1.93 1.05
N LEU A 47 -8.10 1.15 1.51
CA LEU A 47 -6.80 1.70 1.89
C LEU A 47 -6.07 2.34 0.71
N ALA A 48 -6.11 1.70 -0.47
CA ALA A 48 -5.44 2.20 -1.67
C ALA A 48 -6.10 3.48 -2.20
N ASP A 49 -7.43 3.61 -2.07
CA ASP A 49 -8.16 4.85 -2.35
C ASP A 49 -7.78 5.96 -1.36
N ASP A 50 -7.80 5.65 -0.06
CA ASP A 50 -7.43 6.59 1.01
C ASP A 50 -6.03 7.18 0.82
N ILE A 51 -5.04 6.36 0.46
CA ILE A 51 -3.63 6.76 0.44
C ILE A 51 -3.08 7.06 -0.96
N GLY A 52 -3.85 6.73 -2.00
CA GLY A 52 -3.46 6.87 -3.41
C GLY A 52 -4.28 7.89 -4.19
N ALA A 53 -5.39 8.41 -3.62
CA ALA A 53 -6.32 9.31 -4.31
C ALA A 53 -6.73 8.78 -5.70
N GLY A 54 -7.05 7.48 -5.76
CA GLY A 54 -7.42 6.79 -7.01
C GLY A 54 -6.26 6.46 -7.96
N ARG A 55 -5.00 6.76 -7.63
CA ARG A 55 -3.82 6.41 -8.43
C ARG A 55 -3.19 5.08 -8.02
N HIS A 56 -3.97 4.00 -8.08
CA HIS A 56 -3.44 2.66 -7.85
C HIS A 56 -3.91 1.68 -8.93
N ARG A 57 -3.11 0.65 -9.18
CA ARG A 57 -3.45 -0.43 -10.12
C ARG A 57 -3.67 -1.71 -9.33
N ARG A 58 -4.86 -2.29 -9.43
CA ARG A 58 -5.12 -3.65 -8.96
C ARG A 58 -4.38 -4.63 -9.89
N VAL A 59 -3.66 -5.57 -9.29
CA VAL A 59 -2.99 -6.66 -10.00
C VAL A 59 -3.67 -7.95 -9.56
N GLU A 60 -4.38 -8.59 -10.48
CA GLU A 60 -4.92 -9.93 -10.26
C GLU A 60 -3.90 -10.95 -10.79
N PRO A 61 -3.44 -11.91 -9.96
CA PRO A 61 -2.60 -12.98 -10.47
C PRO A 61 -3.43 -13.85 -11.45
N PRO A 62 -2.80 -14.40 -12.50
CA PRO A 62 -3.50 -15.29 -13.43
C PRO A 62 -4.10 -16.46 -12.65
N MET A 63 -5.36 -16.79 -12.95
CA MET A 63 -5.99 -18.01 -12.45
C MET A 63 -5.17 -19.18 -13.03
N ARG A 64 -4.50 -19.93 -12.15
CA ARG A 64 -3.88 -21.20 -12.51
C ARG A 64 -4.95 -22.28 -12.62
#